data_AF-A0A4Y2ANP3-F1
#
_entry.id   AF-A0A4Y2ANP3-F1
#
_cell.length_a   1.000
_cell.length_b   1.000
_cell.length_c   1.000
_cell.angle_alpha   90.00
_cell.angle_beta   90.00
_cell.angle_gamma   90.00
#
_symmetry.space_group_name_H-M   'P 1'
#
loop_
_entity.id
_entity.type
_entity.pdbx_description
1 polymer ?
#
loop_
_entity_poly.entity_id
_entity_poly.type
_entity_poly.pdbx_seq_one_letter_code
_entity_poly.pdbx_strand_id
1 'polypeptide(L)'
;MGINDTILTNYYREINSEEKLSIHQLLLDFFQLPQQDSKAASDFLKYCSSQMSEAACDEALRKTKSQHKSKLWHEMRYGRITASKAYESAQCQTMHVSLVQCIMGASSLKDTNVMKRGKK
;
A
#
# COMPACT_ATOMS: atom_id res chain seq x y z
N MET A 1 -29.87 -7.64 18.72
CA MET A 1 -30.46 -7.45 17.39
C MET A 1 -29.52 -8.15 16.42
N GLY A 2 -29.90 -9.33 15.93
CA GLY A 2 -29.01 -10.24 15.23
C GLY A 2 -28.61 -9.69 13.87
N ILE A 3 -27.29 -9.62 13.62
CA ILE A 3 -26.77 -9.34 12.29
C ILE A 3 -27.10 -10.57 11.45
N ASN A 4 -27.93 -10.41 10.43
CA ASN A 4 -28.29 -11.48 9.51
C ASN A 4 -27.03 -11.94 8.76
N ASP A 5 -26.59 -13.15 9.08
CA ASP A 5 -25.43 -13.83 8.52
C ASP A 5 -25.69 -14.15 7.05
N THR A 6 -25.45 -13.18 6.18
CA THR A 6 -25.68 -13.28 4.75
C THR A 6 -24.36 -13.65 4.07
N ILE A 7 -24.40 -14.43 3.00
CA ILE A 7 -23.18 -14.84 2.28
C ILE A 7 -22.31 -13.63 1.90
N LEU A 8 -22.94 -12.48 1.62
CA LEU A 8 -22.29 -11.20 1.36
C LEU A 8 -21.49 -10.63 2.56
N THR A 9 -21.97 -10.79 3.80
CA THR A 9 -21.24 -10.28 4.98
C THR A 9 -19.94 -11.04 5.24
N ASN A 10 -19.81 -12.28 4.73
CA ASN A 10 -18.55 -13.04 4.79
C ASN A 10 -17.43 -12.46 3.92
N TYR A 11 -17.79 -11.68 2.91
CA TYR A 11 -16.82 -11.00 2.03
C TYR A 11 -16.66 -9.52 2.36
N TYR A 12 -17.50 -8.98 3.26
CA TYR A 12 -17.37 -7.61 3.74
C TYR A 12 -16.23 -7.53 4.75
N ARG A 13 -15.21 -6.73 4.41
CA ARG A 13 -14.08 -6.47 5.28
C ARG A 13 -14.05 -4.97 5.59
N GLU A 14 -14.25 -4.63 6.86
CA GLU A 14 -14.01 -3.26 7.30
C GLU A 14 -12.54 -2.91 7.09
N ILE A 15 -12.32 -1.80 6.39
CA ILE A 15 -10.98 -1.26 6.15
C ILE A 15 -10.55 -0.55 7.43
N ASN A 16 -9.43 -1.00 8.00
CA ASN A 16 -8.86 -0.38 9.19
C ASN A 16 -8.48 1.08 8.90
N SER A 17 -8.48 1.93 9.93
CA SER A 17 -8.08 3.34 9.83
C SER A 17 -6.73 3.55 9.14
N GLU A 18 -5.78 2.64 9.37
CA GLU A 18 -4.43 2.74 8.78
C GLU A 18 -4.39 2.27 7.32
N GLU A 19 -5.26 1.34 6.94
CA GLU A 19 -5.36 0.88 5.55
C GLU A 19 -5.90 1.97 4.63
N LYS A 20 -6.64 2.94 5.18
CA LYS A 20 -7.03 4.16 4.44
C LYS A 20 -5.83 4.96 3.95
N LEU A 21 -4.66 4.79 4.57
CA LEU A 21 -3.42 5.42 4.14
C LEU A 21 -2.69 4.61 3.06
N SER A 22 -3.22 3.46 2.62
CA SER A 22 -2.63 2.67 1.54
C SER A 22 -2.75 3.43 0.21
N ILE A 23 -1.75 3.28 -0.68
CA ILE A 23 -1.82 3.93 -2.00
C ILE A 23 -3.05 3.46 -2.76
N HIS A 24 -3.46 2.20 -2.59
CA HIS A 24 -4.66 1.68 -3.22
C HIS A 24 -5.91 2.44 -2.77
N GLN A 25 -6.11 2.57 -1.47
CA GLN A 25 -7.30 3.23 -0.93
C GLN A 25 -7.29 4.72 -1.25
N LEU A 26 -6.16 5.40 -1.07
CA LEU A 26 -6.01 6.82 -1.42
C LEU A 26 -6.32 7.08 -2.89
N LEU A 27 -5.92 6.17 -3.79
CA LEU A 27 -6.18 6.31 -5.21
C LEU A 27 -7.68 6.09 -5.53
N LEU A 28 -8.31 5.09 -4.92
CA LEU A 28 -9.75 4.86 -5.07
C LEU A 28 -10.56 6.08 -4.58
N ASP A 29 -10.24 6.57 -3.38
CA ASP A 29 -10.92 7.71 -2.78
C ASP A 29 -10.73 8.96 -3.64
N PHE A 30 -9.51 9.21 -4.12
CA PHE A 30 -9.20 10.33 -5.02
C PHE A 30 -10.01 10.29 -6.31
N PHE A 31 -10.18 9.12 -6.93
CA PHE A 31 -10.98 8.98 -8.15
C PHE A 31 -12.50 9.08 -7.92
N GLN A 32 -12.96 8.92 -6.69
CA GLN A 32 -14.37 9.06 -6.31
C GLN A 32 -14.74 10.49 -5.91
N LEU A 33 -13.77 11.41 -5.83
CA LEU A 33 -14.02 12.80 -5.47
C LEU A 33 -14.87 13.50 -6.56
N PRO A 34 -16.03 14.08 -6.20
CA PRO A 34 -16.97 14.66 -7.18
C PRO A 34 -16.49 15.95 -7.87
N GLN A 35 -15.35 16.52 -7.46
CA GLN A 35 -14.80 17.79 -7.96
C GLN A 35 -13.39 17.64 -8.56
N GLN A 36 -13.02 16.43 -8.96
CA GLN A 36 -11.69 16.11 -9.46
C GLN A 36 -11.60 16.34 -10.98
N ASP A 37 -11.46 17.60 -11.43
CA ASP A 37 -11.33 17.92 -12.87
C ASP A 37 -9.98 17.48 -13.47
N SER A 38 -8.96 17.33 -12.63
CA SER A 38 -7.61 16.92 -13.01
C SER A 38 -7.21 15.60 -12.38
N LYS A 39 -6.78 14.66 -13.23
CA LYS A 39 -6.18 13.36 -12.84
C LYS A 39 -4.65 13.42 -12.81
N ALA A 40 -4.08 14.62 -12.67
CA ALA A 40 -2.65 14.81 -12.63
C ALA A 40 -2.04 14.25 -11.34
N ALA A 41 -0.81 13.73 -11.45
CA ALA A 41 -0.07 13.21 -10.32
C ALA A 41 0.15 14.26 -9.21
N SER A 42 0.31 15.53 -9.58
CA SER A 42 0.47 16.63 -8.61
C SER A 42 -0.74 16.79 -7.69
N ASP A 43 -1.94 16.60 -8.23
CA ASP A 43 -3.18 16.78 -7.46
C ASP A 43 -3.41 15.57 -6.55
N PHE A 44 -3.05 14.38 -7.02
CA PHE A 44 -3.00 13.19 -6.18
C PHE A 44 -2.04 13.35 -5.00
N LEU A 45 -0.84 13.88 -5.23
CA LEU A 45 0.14 14.11 -4.14
C LEU A 45 -0.37 15.14 -3.11
N LYS A 46 -1.05 16.19 -3.56
CA LYS A 46 -1.71 17.17 -2.67
C LYS A 46 -2.81 16.50 -1.85
N TYR A 47 -3.63 15.66 -2.48
CA TYR A 47 -4.66 14.89 -1.80
C TYR A 47 -4.07 13.97 -0.73
N CYS A 48 -3.06 13.16 -1.08
CA CYS A 48 -2.38 12.30 -0.10
C CYS A 48 -1.85 13.10 1.09
N SER A 49 -1.26 14.26 0.85
CA SER A 49 -0.74 15.13 1.92
C SER A 49 -1.82 15.66 2.86
N SER A 50 -3.06 15.84 2.37
CA SER A 50 -4.18 16.27 3.21
C SER A 50 -4.79 15.13 4.04
N GLN A 51 -4.66 13.88 3.57
CA GLN A 51 -5.17 12.70 4.27
C GLN A 51 -4.16 12.12 5.28
N MET A 52 -2.86 12.29 5.04
CA MET A 52 -1.79 11.67 5.82
C MET A 52 -1.26 12.61 6.91
N SER A 53 -1.96 12.70 8.05
CA SER A 53 -1.44 13.39 9.23
C SER A 53 -0.25 12.63 9.84
N GLU A 54 0.66 13.35 10.50
CA GLU A 54 1.84 12.77 11.16
C GLU A 54 1.43 11.68 12.18
N ALA A 55 0.41 11.96 13.01
CA ALA A 55 -0.12 11.00 13.97
C ALA A 55 -0.68 9.72 13.32
N ALA A 56 -1.33 9.84 12.16
CA ALA A 56 -1.85 8.68 11.43
C ALA A 56 -0.71 7.84 10.83
N CYS A 57 0.34 8.50 10.33
CA CYS A 57 1.55 7.85 9.85
C CYS A 57 2.30 7.12 10.96
N ASP A 58 2.42 7.72 12.14
CA ASP A 58 3.07 7.12 13.31
C ASP A 58 2.32 5.87 13.80
N GLU A 59 0.99 5.93 13.80
CA GLU A 59 0.17 4.78 14.19
C GLU A 59 0.29 3.63 13.17
N ALA A 60 0.30 3.95 11.87
CA ALA A 60 0.56 2.97 10.83
C ALA A 60 1.97 2.35 10.95
N LEU A 61 2.99 3.16 11.28
CA LEU A 61 4.33 2.68 11.58
C LEU A 61 4.32 1.71 12.77
N ARG A 62 3.64 2.08 13.87
CA ARG A 62 3.55 1.26 15.08
C ARG A 62 2.88 -0.09 14.79
N LYS A 63 1.76 -0.09 14.06
CA LYS A 63 0.99 -1.30 13.71
C LYS A 63 1.66 -2.20 12.67
N THR A 64 2.65 -1.69 11.94
CA THR A 64 3.37 -2.46 10.92
C THR A 64 4.76 -2.94 11.36
N LYS A 65 5.15 -2.74 12.63
CA LYS A 65 6.44 -3.19 13.20
C LYS A 65 6.74 -4.68 13.03
N SER A 66 5.73 -5.55 12.95
CA SER A 66 5.92 -6.99 12.73
C SER A 66 6.22 -7.36 11.26
N GLN A 67 6.40 -6.35 10.40
CA GLN A 67 6.87 -6.46 9.02
C GLN A 67 6.13 -7.54 8.23
N HIS A 68 6.84 -8.57 7.77
CA HIS A 68 6.34 -9.63 6.89
C HIS A 68 5.18 -10.45 7.47
N LYS A 69 4.98 -10.46 8.79
CA LYS A 69 3.86 -11.17 9.45
C LYS A 69 2.58 -10.35 9.48
N SER A 70 2.65 -9.03 9.23
CA SER A 70 1.50 -8.13 9.24
C SER A 70 0.88 -8.02 7.85
N LYS A 71 -0.41 -8.31 7.72
CA LYS A 71 -1.18 -8.06 6.49
C LYS A 71 -1.16 -6.56 6.12
N LEU A 72 -1.28 -5.69 7.13
CA LEU A 72 -1.22 -4.24 6.98
C LEU A 72 0.13 -3.79 6.39
N TRP A 73 1.24 -4.43 6.76
CA TRP A 73 2.55 -4.09 6.18
C TRP A 73 2.63 -4.38 4.68
N HIS A 74 2.02 -5.47 4.21
CA HIS A 74 1.94 -5.78 2.78
C HIS A 74 1.05 -4.78 2.05
N GLU A 75 -0.12 -4.47 2.60
CA GLU A 75 -1.04 -3.45 2.07
C GLU A 75 -0.35 -2.08 1.96
N MET A 76 0.39 -1.66 2.99
CA MET A 76 1.09 -0.39 2.97
C MET A 76 2.23 -0.34 1.94
N ARG A 77 2.78 -1.48 1.50
CA ARG A 77 3.85 -1.53 0.49
C ARG A 77 3.32 -1.72 -0.93
N TYR A 78 2.10 -2.21 -1.08
CA TYR A 78 1.45 -2.37 -2.38
C TYR A 78 1.40 -1.03 -3.12
N GLY A 79 1.91 -1.01 -4.35
CA GLY A 79 1.95 0.18 -5.21
C GLY A 79 2.97 1.24 -4.78
N ARG A 80 3.80 1.01 -3.74
CA ARG A 80 4.84 1.95 -3.30
C ARG A 80 6.24 1.50 -3.71
N ILE A 81 7.04 2.47 -4.16
CA ILE A 81 8.49 2.28 -4.30
C ILE A 81 9.08 2.25 -2.90
N THR A 82 9.59 1.08 -2.50
CA THR A 82 10.22 0.89 -1.19
C THR A 82 11.73 1.12 -1.28
N ALA A 83 12.38 1.40 -0.15
CA ALA A 83 13.83 1.67 -0.12
C ALA A 83 14.66 0.58 -0.82
N SER A 84 14.30 -0.71 -0.65
CA SER A 84 14.97 -1.83 -1.33
C SER A 84 14.80 -1.86 -2.85
N LYS A 85 13.84 -1.09 -3.40
CA LYS A 85 13.56 -0.98 -4.83
C LYS A 85 13.91 0.39 -5.41
N ALA A 86 14.16 1.40 -4.59
CA ALA A 86 14.41 2.77 -5.03
C ALA A 86 15.57 2.88 -6.04
N TYR A 87 16.70 2.21 -5.79
CA TYR A 87 17.84 2.22 -6.71
C TYR A 87 17.50 1.57 -8.06
N GLU A 88 16.87 0.39 -8.02
CA GLU A 88 16.45 -0.32 -9.23
C GLU A 88 15.44 0.51 -10.03
N SER A 89 14.47 1.14 -9.36
CA SER A 89 13.50 2.04 -9.97
C SER A 89 14.12 3.28 -10.60
N ALA A 90 15.15 3.87 -9.98
CA ALA A 90 15.83 5.06 -10.51
C ALA A 90 16.69 4.76 -11.74
N GLN A 91 17.24 3.54 -11.83
CA GLN A 91 18.07 3.10 -12.97
C GLN A 91 17.26 2.45 -14.10
N CYS A 92 15.96 2.21 -13.88
CA CYS A 92 15.10 1.55 -14.85
C CYS A 92 14.71 2.53 -15.96
N GLN A 93 15.30 2.38 -17.15
CA GLN A 93 15.01 3.23 -18.31
C GLN A 93 13.88 2.69 -19.20
N THR A 94 13.44 1.46 -18.93
CA THR A 94 12.41 0.74 -19.70
C THR A 94 11.31 0.28 -18.76
N MET A 95 10.11 0.04 -19.30
CA MET A 95 9.01 -0.58 -18.55
C MET A 95 9.36 -2.06 -18.26
N HIS A 96 10.18 -2.30 -17.23
CA HIS A 96 10.47 -3.65 -16.76
C HIS A 96 9.25 -4.23 -16.05
N VAL A 97 8.55 -5.14 -16.74
CA VAL A 97 7.36 -5.85 -16.25
C VAL A 97 7.62 -6.50 -14.89
N SER A 98 8.81 -7.05 -14.66
CA SER A 98 9.19 -7.68 -13.38
C SER A 98 9.26 -6.69 -12.21
N LEU A 99 9.79 -5.48 -12.44
CA LEU A 99 9.89 -4.44 -11.42
C LEU A 99 8.49 -3.90 -11.08
N VAL A 100 7.66 -3.65 -12.10
CA VAL A 100 6.27 -3.23 -11.92
C VAL A 100 5.49 -4.29 -11.14
N GLN A 101 5.60 -5.57 -11.50
CA GLN A 101 4.95 -6.66 -10.76
C GLN A 101 5.39 -6.73 -9.30
N CYS A 102 6.66 -6.44 -9.01
CA CYS A 102 7.17 -6.43 -7.65
C CYS A 102 6.62 -5.25 -6.84
N ILE A 103 6.56 -4.05 -7.43
CA ILE A 103 5.96 -2.85 -6.81
C ILE A 103 4.45 -3.05 -6.57
N MET A 104 3.76 -3.67 -7.52
CA MET A 104 2.34 -4.01 -7.41
C MET A 104 2.08 -5.23 -6.52
N GLY A 105 3.09 -5.77 -5.84
CA GLY A 105 2.93 -6.92 -4.94
C GLY A 105 2.52 -8.23 -5.63
N ALA A 106 2.51 -8.29 -6.96
CA ALA A 106 2.16 -9.48 -7.74
C ALA A 106 3.27 -10.55 -7.70
N SER A 107 4.51 -10.15 -7.41
CA SER A 107 5.63 -11.06 -7.23
C SER A 107 6.42 -10.72 -5.96
N SER A 108 6.61 -11.71 -5.10
CA SER A 108 7.55 -11.63 -4.00
C SER A 108 8.97 -11.86 -4.51
N LEU A 109 9.93 -11.16 -3.93
CA LEU A 109 11.34 -11.46 -4.18
C LEU A 109 11.63 -12.87 -3.66
N LYS A 110 12.27 -13.71 -4.49
CA LYS A 110 12.81 -14.97 -4.02
C LYS A 110 13.79 -14.69 -2.89
N ASP A 111 13.57 -15.35 -1.76
CA ASP A 111 14.43 -15.21 -0.58
C ASP A 111 15.88 -15.56 -0.95
N THR A 112 16.75 -14.55 -0.93
CA THR A 112 18.18 -14.75 -1.10
C THR A 112 18.79 -15.32 0.18
N ASN A 113 19.96 -15.93 0.10
CA ASN A 113 20.69 -16.43 1.27
C ASN A 113 20.96 -15.32 2.30
N VAL A 114 21.15 -14.08 1.83
CA VAL A 114 21.31 -12.89 2.68
C VAL A 114 20.03 -12.57 3.42
N MET A 115 18.87 -12.62 2.75
CA MET A 115 17.56 -12.40 3.38
C MET A 115 17.23 -13.48 4.40
N LYS A 116 17.52 -14.76 4.11
CA LYS A 116 17.33 -15.86 5.05
C LYS A 116 18.16 -15.69 6.32
N ARG A 117 19.40 -15.19 6.19
CA ARG A 117 20.28 -14.90 7.33
C ARG A 117 19.73 -13.76 8.19
N GLY A 118 19.21 -12.70 7.58
CA GLY A 118 18.64 -11.54 8.30
C GLY A 118 17.26 -11.76 8.92
N LYS A 119 16.59 -12.88 8.63
CA LYS A 119 15.31 -13.28 9.25
C LYS A 119 15.48 -14.06 10.57
N LYS A 120 16.69 -14.55 10.86
CA LYS A 120 17.03 -15.18 12.14
C LYS A 120 17.25 -14.11 13.20
#